data_AF-A0ABD0TSG9-F1
#
_entry.id   AF-A0ABD0TSG9-F1
#
_cell.length_a   1.000
_cell.length_b   1.000
_cell.length_c   1.000
_cell.angle_alpha   90.00
_cell.angle_beta   90.00
_cell.angle_gamma   90.00
#
_symmetry.space_group_name_H-M   'P 1'
#
loop_
_entity.id
_entity.type
_entity.pdbx_description
1 polymer ?
#
loop_
_entity_poly.entity_id
_entity_poly.type
_entity_poly.pdbx_seq_one_letter_code
_entity_poly.pdbx_strand_id
1 'polypeptide(L)'
;MLWRVLFLSRYLRPTELSYLNEKPTLETNFQKKEFPRSGDLPVLNRKMFRAPRVVIAEHPYVVSIRRQVSHYLTGTLLTKNLILTVAHPIYKVSPCELAVVVGENYADRGTKLLTVVLLVFHQDFNPYTFVADIALLRIYQDIVYKVTIKPISLSPWIGEAMRNGHTAFVTGWGRCDRMGTELCLPKSSRYYRGEKLDPMLRSIKFTMAPNRHCDEYSAHELKIDDSMLCVGPARVDDVLSPCMAVPGAPLVVDAQLAGMLSWGFGCGYLRDLPLVYTNIEAYLRWLIGHIPILRNITKESLTDLYHATKVSKITKWLHDSRAQYDVPKAMRSDMDMQPLAVDYKLAKLRGEIYDIRDFIENGKFHESKLALYQLIKQQEHRVEAVKEIGLRNRVQGVPFMSEETLKAAGFGVSNGTLLEADDVSSREADEDDEDEEDEENEEVLEARITTLSTAVADSTPSTPLSDSDEEYQTLPVETKTARITLGTD
;
A
#
# COMPACT_ATOMS: atom_id res chain seq x y z
N MET A 1 69.52 -1.27 -20.15
CA MET A 1 70.89 -0.99 -19.67
C MET A 1 70.84 0.38 -19.02
N LEU A 2 70.95 0.44 -17.68
CA LEU A 2 72.08 1.04 -16.95
C LEU A 2 72.32 2.51 -17.38
N TRP A 3 72.38 3.51 -16.53
CA TRP A 3 72.57 3.66 -15.09
C TRP A 3 72.48 5.19 -14.85
N ARG A 4 71.80 5.64 -13.78
CA ARG A 4 72.39 6.18 -12.54
C ARG A 4 73.00 7.59 -12.66
N VAL A 5 72.97 8.28 -11.51
CA VAL A 5 74.01 9.20 -11.00
C VAL A 5 73.84 10.63 -11.56
N LEU A 6 73.77 11.74 -10.79
CA LEU A 6 74.24 12.14 -9.46
C LEU A 6 73.55 13.51 -9.16
N PHE A 7 72.98 13.73 -7.98
CA PHE A 7 73.61 14.42 -6.82
C PHE A 7 73.60 15.96 -6.87
N LEU A 8 72.98 16.50 -5.81
CA LEU A 8 73.42 17.63 -4.98
C LEU A 8 73.38 19.08 -5.55
N SER A 9 72.37 19.77 -5.05
CA SER A 9 72.51 20.77 -3.97
C SER A 9 72.39 22.25 -4.32
N ARG A 10 71.90 22.94 -3.29
CA ARG A 10 71.98 24.38 -2.98
C ARG A 10 70.98 25.24 -3.73
N TYR A 11 69.89 25.58 -3.04
CA TYR A 11 69.76 26.83 -2.26
C TYR A 11 70.04 28.04 -3.13
N LEU A 12 68.97 28.71 -3.55
CA LEU A 12 68.84 30.16 -3.72
C LEU A 12 67.33 30.44 -3.92
N ARG A 13 66.70 31.12 -2.96
CA ARG A 13 65.58 32.03 -3.27
C ARG A 13 66.24 33.37 -3.64
N PRO A 14 65.66 34.14 -4.57
CA PRO A 14 64.79 35.21 -4.08
C PRO A 14 63.60 35.55 -5.00
N THR A 15 62.56 36.06 -4.33
CA THR A 15 61.62 37.13 -4.75
C THR A 15 60.71 36.93 -5.96
N GLU A 16 59.43 37.12 -5.66
CA GLU A 16 58.30 37.28 -6.57
C GLU A 16 58.54 38.31 -7.68
N LEU A 17 58.06 38.03 -8.89
CA LEU A 17 57.38 39.01 -9.72
C LEU A 17 56.47 38.30 -10.75
N SER A 18 55.16 38.52 -10.55
CA SER A 18 54.10 38.67 -11.56
C SER A 18 54.03 37.73 -12.77
N TYR A 19 52.99 36.89 -12.75
CA TYR A 19 51.97 36.76 -13.80
C TYR A 19 52.42 36.85 -15.26
N LEU A 20 52.41 35.70 -15.95
CA LEU A 20 51.84 35.57 -17.29
C LEU A 20 51.41 34.11 -17.49
N ASN A 21 50.15 33.95 -17.90
CA ASN A 21 49.48 32.70 -18.22
C ASN A 21 50.21 31.93 -19.33
N GLU A 22 50.28 30.59 -19.21
CA GLU A 22 49.79 29.65 -20.23
C GLU A 22 49.77 28.19 -19.72
N LYS A 23 48.81 27.42 -20.24
CA LYS A 23 48.27 26.13 -19.79
C LYS A 23 49.13 24.91 -20.27
N PRO A 24 48.60 23.66 -20.28
CA PRO A 24 48.56 22.69 -19.18
C PRO A 24 49.26 21.37 -19.58
N THR A 25 49.79 20.60 -18.62
CA THR A 25 50.11 19.18 -18.88
C THR A 25 49.48 18.31 -17.81
N LEU A 26 48.53 17.50 -18.30
CA LEU A 26 48.00 16.25 -17.77
C LEU A 26 48.78 15.68 -16.57
N GLU A 27 48.32 16.00 -15.36
CA GLU A 27 48.44 15.09 -14.23
C GLU A 27 47.04 14.86 -13.65
N THR A 28 46.76 13.58 -13.49
CA THR A 28 45.44 12.97 -13.32
C THR A 28 44.60 13.61 -12.21
N ASN A 29 43.36 13.96 -12.56
CA ASN A 29 42.29 14.46 -11.67
C ASN A 29 41.95 13.57 -10.45
N PHE A 30 42.67 12.46 -10.23
CA PHE A 30 42.49 11.53 -9.11
C PHE A 30 43.36 11.84 -7.87
N GLN A 31 44.22 12.87 -7.92
CA GLN A 31 45.04 13.27 -6.75
C GLN A 31 44.59 14.56 -6.06
N LYS A 32 43.52 15.22 -6.52
CA LYS A 32 42.83 16.26 -5.73
C LYS A 32 42.10 15.59 -4.56
N LYS A 33 42.87 15.35 -3.50
CA LYS A 33 42.43 14.84 -2.19
C LYS A 33 41.57 15.89 -1.48
N GLU A 34 40.30 15.95 -1.85
CA GLU A 34 39.19 16.51 -1.04
C GLU A 34 38.29 15.39 -0.50
N PHE A 35 38.90 14.25 -0.14
CA PHE A 35 38.22 13.20 0.62
C PHE A 35 38.74 13.22 2.06
N PRO A 36 37.88 13.40 3.07
CA PRO A 36 38.30 13.35 4.46
C PRO A 36 38.79 11.94 4.81
N ARG A 37 39.88 11.85 5.57
CA ARG A 37 40.38 10.58 6.09
C ARG A 37 39.58 10.19 7.34
N SER A 38 39.63 8.91 7.68
CA SER A 38 39.05 8.40 8.93
C SER A 38 39.71 9.11 10.11
N GLY A 39 39.01 10.05 10.74
CA GLY A 39 39.53 10.88 11.84
C GLY A 39 39.40 12.40 11.66
N ASP A 40 39.05 12.90 10.48
CA ASP A 40 38.90 14.35 10.26
C ASP A 40 37.52 14.85 10.75
N LEU A 41 37.47 15.23 12.04
CA LEU A 41 36.36 15.89 12.72
C LEU A 41 36.86 17.19 13.36
N PRO A 42 36.36 18.37 12.96
CA PRO A 42 36.30 19.53 13.83
C PRO A 42 34.90 19.60 14.49
N VAL A 43 34.81 18.92 15.62
CA VAL A 43 34.35 19.42 16.93
C VAL A 43 33.23 20.49 16.98
N LEU A 44 32.14 20.09 17.67
CA LEU A 44 31.22 20.88 18.50
C LEU A 44 30.27 21.89 17.81
N ASN A 45 29.17 21.34 17.29
CA ASN A 45 27.87 21.72 17.84
C ASN A 45 27.03 20.46 18.04
N ARG A 46 26.76 20.10 19.31
CA ARG A 46 25.95 18.95 19.75
C ARG A 46 24.45 19.05 19.37
N LYS A 47 24.13 19.71 18.25
CA LYS A 47 22.77 19.92 17.71
C LYS A 47 22.53 18.98 16.53
N MET A 48 22.85 17.69 16.68
CA MET A 48 22.73 16.72 15.57
C MET A 48 21.27 16.35 15.23
N PHE A 49 20.29 16.95 15.92
CA PHE A 49 18.89 16.99 15.49
C PHE A 49 18.35 18.42 15.62
N ARG A 50 18.27 19.13 14.49
CA ARG A 50 17.60 20.43 14.39
C ARG A 50 16.09 20.32 14.22
N ALA A 51 15.53 19.11 14.19
CA ALA A 51 14.09 18.92 14.13
C ALA A 51 13.47 19.31 15.49
N PRO A 52 12.65 20.38 15.55
CA PRO A 52 11.96 20.73 16.78
C PRO A 52 11.04 19.61 17.25
N ARG A 53 10.90 19.51 18.57
CA ARG A 53 9.87 18.71 19.23
C ARG A 53 8.50 19.25 18.84
N VAL A 54 7.58 18.36 18.50
CA VAL A 54 6.19 18.68 18.17
C VAL A 54 5.24 17.82 18.97
N VAL A 55 4.00 18.27 19.10
CA VAL A 55 2.93 17.47 19.72
C VAL A 55 2.18 16.70 18.64
N ILE A 56 1.69 15.50 18.98
CA ILE A 56 0.95 14.63 18.07
C ILE A 56 -0.34 15.28 17.58
N ALA A 57 -0.91 16.22 18.35
CA ALA A 57 -2.11 16.96 17.95
C ALA A 57 -1.92 17.81 16.68
N GLU A 58 -0.70 18.25 16.39
CA GLU A 58 -0.36 18.97 15.15
C GLU A 58 -0.22 18.02 13.95
N HIS A 59 0.09 16.74 14.21
CA HIS A 59 0.32 15.73 13.20
C HIS A 59 -0.48 14.45 13.52
N PRO A 60 -1.82 14.53 13.64
CA PRO A 60 -2.66 13.49 14.24
C PRO A 60 -2.80 12.21 13.39
N TYR A 61 -2.26 12.22 12.17
CA TYR A 61 -2.20 11.09 11.25
C TYR A 61 -0.94 10.23 11.45
N VAL A 62 0.04 10.69 12.23
CA VAL A 62 1.28 9.96 12.46
C VAL A 62 1.01 8.82 13.45
N VAL A 63 1.43 7.60 13.09
CA VAL A 63 1.26 6.43 13.95
C VAL A 63 2.60 5.73 14.20
N SER A 64 2.74 5.16 15.39
CA SER A 64 3.93 4.42 15.76
C SER A 64 3.68 2.93 15.54
N ILE A 65 4.34 2.34 14.55
CA ILE A 65 4.32 0.89 14.35
C ILE A 65 5.39 0.29 15.25
N ARG A 66 4.94 -0.53 16.18
CA ARG A 66 5.74 -1.24 17.15
C ARG A 66 6.12 -2.59 16.59
N ARG A 67 7.39 -2.94 16.72
CA ARG A 67 7.79 -4.34 16.66
C ARG A 67 8.15 -4.74 18.07
N GLN A 68 7.54 -5.81 18.56
CA GLN A 68 8.03 -6.45 19.76
C GLN A 68 8.00 -5.48 20.99
N VAL A 69 6.99 -4.58 21.02
CA VAL A 69 6.73 -3.48 21.97
C VAL A 69 7.55 -2.19 21.73
N SER A 70 8.73 -2.27 21.08
CA SER A 70 9.52 -1.09 20.77
C SER A 70 9.05 -0.36 19.51
N HIS A 71 9.27 0.96 19.43
CA HIS A 71 9.03 1.73 18.22
C HIS A 71 9.97 1.25 17.11
N TYR A 72 9.40 0.86 15.97
CA TYR A 72 10.16 0.22 14.91
C TYR A 72 10.18 1.05 13.63
N LEU A 73 9.01 1.56 13.22
CA LEU A 73 8.86 2.48 12.11
C LEU A 73 7.65 3.39 12.31
N THR A 74 7.60 4.46 11.54
CA THR A 74 6.44 5.35 11.49
C THR A 74 5.46 4.87 10.41
N GLY A 75 4.18 5.13 10.63
CA GLY A 75 3.14 4.93 9.63
C GLY A 75 2.20 6.14 9.58
N THR A 76 1.27 6.10 8.65
CA THR A 76 0.29 7.15 8.40
C THR A 76 -1.12 6.60 8.45
N LEU A 77 -1.99 7.22 9.24
CA LEU A 77 -3.39 6.83 9.37
C LEU A 77 -4.18 7.29 8.13
N LEU A 78 -4.76 6.34 7.38
CA LEU A 78 -5.61 6.65 6.22
C LEU A 78 -7.09 6.61 6.58
N THR A 79 -7.50 5.71 7.47
CA THR A 79 -8.89 5.52 7.88
C THR A 79 -8.95 5.15 9.37
N LYS A 80 -10.12 4.79 9.89
CA LYS A 80 -10.26 4.32 11.28
C LYS A 80 -9.44 3.07 11.59
N ASN A 81 -8.99 2.32 10.57
CA ASN A 81 -8.48 0.98 10.79
C ASN A 81 -7.47 0.50 9.73
N LEU A 82 -7.00 1.44 8.91
CA LEU A 82 -6.04 1.24 7.84
C LEU A 82 -4.90 2.25 7.97
N ILE A 83 -3.68 1.74 7.90
CA ILE A 83 -2.44 2.50 8.04
C ILE A 83 -1.59 2.25 6.81
N LEU A 84 -0.97 3.31 6.30
CA LEU A 84 0.03 3.25 5.24
C LEU A 84 1.42 3.31 5.84
N THR A 85 2.34 2.50 5.33
CA THR A 85 3.76 2.59 5.66
C THR A 85 4.61 2.10 4.49
N VAL A 86 5.91 2.04 4.70
CA VAL A 86 6.87 1.46 3.75
C VAL A 86 7.00 -0.05 3.97
N ALA A 87 7.20 -0.79 2.89
CA ALA A 87 7.23 -2.25 2.89
C ALA A 87 8.52 -2.82 3.53
N HIS A 88 9.67 -2.25 3.19
CA HIS A 88 10.98 -2.86 3.47
C HIS A 88 11.27 -3.19 4.94
N PRO A 89 10.84 -2.42 5.96
CA PRO A 89 11.13 -2.78 7.35
C PRO A 89 10.31 -3.96 7.84
N ILE A 90 9.11 -4.17 7.25
CA ILE A 90 8.10 -5.13 7.71
C ILE A 90 7.90 -6.29 6.72
N TYR A 91 8.62 -6.31 5.60
CA TYR A 91 8.59 -7.40 4.64
C TYR A 91 9.04 -8.71 5.32
N LYS A 92 8.25 -9.78 5.16
CA LYS A 92 8.42 -11.08 5.85
C LYS A 92 8.44 -11.01 7.38
N VAL A 93 7.94 -9.94 7.98
CA VAL A 93 7.73 -9.84 9.43
C VAL A 93 6.31 -10.29 9.76
N SER A 94 6.19 -11.23 10.69
CA SER A 94 4.88 -11.72 11.12
C SER A 94 4.01 -10.60 11.69
N PRO A 95 2.71 -10.52 11.34
CA PRO A 95 1.76 -9.60 11.98
C PRO A 95 1.72 -9.74 13.51
N CYS A 96 2.03 -10.93 14.05
CA CYS A 96 2.17 -11.15 15.49
C CYS A 96 3.30 -10.38 16.15
N GLU A 97 4.35 -10.02 15.42
CA GLU A 97 5.43 -9.21 16.00
C GLU A 97 5.08 -7.73 16.00
N LEU A 98 4.04 -7.34 15.25
CA LEU A 98 3.65 -5.97 15.06
C LEU A 98 2.48 -5.56 15.97
N ALA A 99 2.49 -4.29 16.34
CA ALA A 99 1.39 -3.60 16.97
C ALA A 99 1.42 -2.13 16.57
N VAL A 100 0.31 -1.42 16.72
CA VAL A 100 0.22 0.00 16.41
C VAL A 100 -0.15 0.79 17.65
N VAL A 101 0.50 1.93 17.85
CA VAL A 101 0.13 2.96 18.82
C VAL A 101 -0.22 4.24 18.08
N VAL A 102 -1.33 4.88 18.47
CA VAL A 102 -1.84 6.10 17.83
C VAL A 102 -2.08 7.19 18.89
N GLY A 103 -1.95 8.46 18.50
CA GLY A 103 -2.30 9.61 19.34
C GLY A 103 -1.39 9.86 20.54
N GLU A 104 -0.15 9.36 20.50
CA GLU A 104 0.85 9.53 21.56
C GLU A 104 1.96 10.48 21.13
N ASN A 105 2.47 11.29 22.05
CA ASN A 105 3.60 12.19 21.78
C ASN A 105 4.95 11.48 21.78
N TYR A 106 5.07 10.41 22.58
CA TYR A 106 6.34 9.79 22.89
C TYR A 106 6.40 8.35 22.35
N ALA A 107 7.51 8.04 21.68
CA ALA A 107 7.82 6.73 21.14
C ALA A 107 8.08 5.66 22.20
N ASP A 108 8.12 5.94 23.49
CA ASP A 108 8.25 4.94 24.55
C ASP A 108 6.97 4.81 25.38
N ARG A 109 5.93 5.58 25.05
CA ARG A 109 4.62 5.57 25.71
C ARG A 109 3.54 5.00 24.79
N GLY A 110 2.35 4.85 25.37
CA GLY A 110 1.17 4.30 24.74
C GLY A 110 0.73 3.01 25.43
N THR A 111 -0.39 3.07 26.14
CA THR A 111 -0.93 1.93 26.89
C THR A 111 -1.69 0.95 26.01
N LYS A 112 -2.24 1.43 24.88
CA LYS A 112 -3.07 0.63 23.98
C LYS A 112 -2.29 0.21 22.73
N LEU A 113 -1.90 -1.06 22.70
CA LEU A 113 -1.31 -1.71 21.52
C LEU A 113 -2.43 -2.29 20.64
N LEU A 114 -2.64 -1.71 19.46
CA LEU A 114 -3.60 -2.19 18.47
C LEU A 114 -2.99 -3.36 17.68
N THR A 115 -3.70 -4.48 17.61
CA THR A 115 -3.23 -5.67 16.90
C THR A 115 -3.33 -5.48 15.39
N VAL A 116 -2.21 -5.72 14.69
CA VAL A 116 -2.16 -5.85 13.24
C VAL A 116 -2.60 -7.26 12.84
N VAL A 117 -3.50 -7.37 11.86
CA VAL A 117 -4.05 -8.66 11.40
C VAL A 117 -3.72 -8.97 9.95
N LEU A 118 -3.55 -7.95 9.10
CA LEU A 118 -3.21 -8.10 7.70
C LEU A 118 -2.15 -7.08 7.30
N LEU A 119 -1.23 -7.51 6.44
CA LEU A 119 -0.28 -6.69 5.71
C LEU A 119 -0.54 -6.89 4.22
N VAL A 120 -0.54 -5.81 3.45
CA VAL A 120 -0.69 -5.86 1.99
C VAL A 120 0.46 -5.06 1.39
N PHE A 121 1.33 -5.75 0.66
CA PHE A 121 2.49 -5.17 -0.02
C PHE A 121 2.16 -4.97 -1.50
N HIS A 122 2.72 -3.93 -2.11
CA HIS A 122 2.59 -3.72 -3.54
C HIS A 122 3.19 -4.89 -4.33
N GLN A 123 2.55 -5.33 -5.44
CA GLN A 123 3.04 -6.48 -6.21
C GLN A 123 4.44 -6.30 -6.78
N ASP A 124 4.80 -5.05 -7.10
CA ASP A 124 6.08 -4.71 -7.70
C ASP A 124 7.15 -4.35 -6.64
N PHE A 125 6.87 -4.59 -5.35
CA PHE A 125 7.81 -4.28 -4.29
C PHE A 125 9.08 -5.13 -4.43
N ASN A 126 10.23 -4.45 -4.54
CA ASN A 126 11.52 -5.10 -4.62
C ASN A 126 12.38 -4.74 -3.40
N PRO A 127 12.77 -5.72 -2.55
CA PRO A 127 13.52 -5.45 -1.32
C PRO A 127 14.97 -5.01 -1.56
N TYR A 128 15.51 -5.16 -2.78
CA TYR A 128 16.88 -4.77 -3.12
C TYR A 128 16.94 -3.35 -3.71
N THR A 129 16.03 -3.02 -4.61
CA THR A 129 15.98 -1.69 -5.26
C THR A 129 15.07 -0.69 -4.54
N PHE A 130 14.25 -1.16 -3.59
CA PHE A 130 13.20 -0.39 -2.92
C PHE A 130 12.14 0.22 -3.86
N VAL A 131 12.06 -0.28 -5.10
CA VAL A 131 10.94 0.04 -6.00
C VAL A 131 9.64 -0.44 -5.35
N ALA A 132 8.59 0.37 -5.43
CA ALA A 132 7.30 0.12 -4.80
C ALA A 132 7.36 -0.21 -3.31
N ASP A 133 8.21 0.51 -2.57
CA ASP A 133 8.31 0.45 -1.12
C ASP A 133 7.08 1.08 -0.44
N ILE A 134 5.95 0.38 -0.51
CA ILE A 134 4.66 0.78 0.04
C ILE A 134 3.90 -0.45 0.55
N ALA A 135 3.29 -0.30 1.73
CA ALA A 135 2.51 -1.35 2.37
C ALA A 135 1.31 -0.77 3.14
N LEU A 136 0.20 -1.50 3.10
CA LEU A 136 -1.00 -1.24 3.88
C LEU A 136 -1.10 -2.21 5.06
N LEU A 137 -1.42 -1.67 6.23
CA LEU A 137 -1.59 -2.40 7.47
C LEU A 137 -3.05 -2.29 7.91
N ARG A 138 -3.70 -3.44 8.08
CA ARG A 138 -5.05 -3.52 8.68
C ARG A 138 -4.92 -3.87 10.15
N ILE A 139 -5.44 -3.00 11.01
CA ILE A 139 -5.57 -3.28 12.45
C ILE A 139 -6.94 -3.87 12.77
N TYR A 140 -7.05 -4.76 13.76
CA TYR A 140 -8.32 -5.41 14.07
C TYR A 140 -9.38 -4.45 14.62
N GLN A 141 -8.96 -3.50 15.46
CA GLN A 141 -9.87 -2.57 16.14
C GLN A 141 -10.05 -1.28 15.34
N ASP A 142 -11.27 -0.79 15.29
CA ASP A 142 -11.54 0.55 14.77
C ASP A 142 -11.09 1.60 15.79
N ILE A 143 -10.32 2.57 15.30
CA ILE A 143 -9.85 3.72 16.04
C ILE A 143 -10.99 4.74 16.13
N VAL A 144 -11.22 5.24 17.35
CA VAL A 144 -12.08 6.39 17.59
C VAL A 144 -11.27 7.66 17.36
N TYR A 145 -11.73 8.51 16.45
CA TYR A 145 -11.06 9.77 16.15
C TYR A 145 -11.09 10.73 17.34
N LYS A 146 -9.99 11.47 17.50
CA LYS A 146 -9.77 12.43 18.57
C LYS A 146 -8.99 13.62 18.02
N VAL A 147 -8.80 14.66 18.82
CA VAL A 147 -7.92 15.79 18.45
C VAL A 147 -6.51 15.30 18.09
N THR A 148 -6.01 14.27 18.79
CA THR A 148 -4.70 13.65 18.57
C THR A 148 -4.69 12.54 17.54
N ILE A 149 -5.85 12.14 16.97
CA ILE A 149 -5.96 11.00 16.07
C ILE A 149 -6.93 11.32 14.94
N LYS A 150 -6.40 11.61 13.75
CA LYS A 150 -7.19 11.93 12.55
C LYS A 150 -6.49 11.35 11.32
N PRO A 151 -7.25 10.86 10.32
CA PRO A 151 -6.66 10.41 9.08
C PRO A 151 -6.16 11.60 8.24
N ILE A 152 -5.34 11.31 7.24
CA ILE A 152 -4.90 12.28 6.22
C ILE A 152 -5.37 11.85 4.82
N SER A 153 -5.63 12.82 3.94
CA SER A 153 -5.90 12.56 2.53
C SER A 153 -4.61 12.36 1.73
N LEU A 154 -4.73 11.70 0.57
CA LEU A 154 -3.61 11.47 -0.35
C LEU A 154 -3.47 12.68 -1.29
N SER A 155 -2.25 13.07 -1.62
CA SER A 155 -1.95 14.18 -2.54
C SER A 155 -1.89 13.70 -4.00
N PRO A 156 -2.69 14.26 -4.92
CA PRO A 156 -2.61 13.98 -6.34
C PRO A 156 -1.82 15.00 -7.18
N TRP A 157 -1.17 15.99 -6.57
CA TRP A 157 -0.49 17.09 -7.30
C TRP A 157 0.96 17.35 -6.84
N ILE A 158 1.77 16.29 -6.69
CA ILE A 158 3.13 16.41 -6.17
C ILE A 158 4.05 17.13 -7.16
N GLY A 159 3.84 16.91 -8.47
CA GLY A 159 4.56 17.64 -9.51
C GLY A 159 4.38 19.17 -9.42
N GLU A 160 3.18 19.63 -9.08
CA GLU A 160 2.90 21.06 -8.87
C GLU A 160 3.52 21.58 -7.57
N ALA A 161 3.42 20.79 -6.50
CA ALA A 161 4.05 21.10 -5.22
C ALA A 161 5.56 21.40 -5.37
N MET A 162 6.26 20.59 -6.18
CA MET A 162 7.68 20.76 -6.49
C MET A 162 7.98 22.01 -7.33
N ARG A 163 7.17 22.29 -8.37
CA ARG A 163 7.40 23.46 -9.25
C ARG A 163 7.21 24.79 -8.52
N ASN A 164 6.22 24.83 -7.62
CA ASN A 164 5.81 26.06 -6.96
C ASN A 164 6.49 26.27 -5.60
N GLY A 165 7.38 25.36 -5.17
CA GLY A 165 8.11 25.52 -3.91
C GLY A 165 7.22 25.41 -2.67
N HIS A 166 6.25 24.49 -2.65
CA HIS A 166 5.37 24.34 -1.49
C HIS A 166 6.14 23.87 -0.26
N THR A 167 5.64 24.23 0.92
CA THR A 167 6.26 23.80 2.18
C THR A 167 5.86 22.37 2.49
N ALA A 168 6.85 21.51 2.70
CA ALA A 168 6.67 20.14 3.14
C ALA A 168 7.04 19.96 4.61
N PHE A 169 6.33 19.05 5.27
CA PHE A 169 6.58 18.61 6.64
C PHE A 169 6.89 17.11 6.66
N VAL A 170 7.94 16.72 7.37
CA VAL A 170 8.25 15.31 7.64
C VAL A 170 8.27 15.09 9.12
N THR A 171 7.45 14.17 9.60
CA THR A 171 7.20 13.97 11.03
C THR A 171 7.35 12.51 11.41
N GLY A 172 8.03 12.23 12.52
CA GLY A 172 8.20 10.86 12.99
C GLY A 172 9.09 10.75 14.23
N TRP A 173 9.28 9.51 14.66
CA TRP A 173 10.18 9.16 15.75
C TRP A 173 11.39 8.41 15.21
N GLY A 174 12.57 8.61 15.81
CA GLY A 174 13.72 7.74 15.52
C GLY A 174 13.46 6.30 15.93
N ARG A 175 14.15 5.34 15.31
CA ARG A 175 14.01 3.89 15.58
C ARG A 175 14.56 3.55 16.96
N CYS A 176 13.77 2.95 17.84
CA CYS A 176 14.21 2.56 19.18
C CYS A 176 14.52 1.05 19.26
N ASP A 177 15.65 0.64 19.84
CA ASP A 177 15.90 -0.78 20.11
C ASP A 177 15.20 -1.29 21.38
N ARG A 178 15.12 -2.61 21.54
CA ARG A 178 14.50 -3.28 22.70
C ARG A 178 15.31 -3.20 23.98
N MET A 179 16.62 -3.05 23.85
CA MET A 179 17.55 -3.23 24.97
C MET A 179 17.77 -1.94 25.75
N GLY A 180 17.20 -0.82 25.30
CA GLY A 180 17.46 0.49 25.90
C GLY A 180 18.92 0.92 25.78
N THR A 181 19.70 0.16 24.99
CA THR A 181 21.13 0.34 24.77
C THR A 181 21.41 1.07 23.46
N GLU A 182 20.48 1.05 22.49
CA GLU A 182 20.59 1.75 21.21
C GLU A 182 19.42 2.73 20.96
N LEU A 183 19.79 4.01 21.07
CA LEU A 183 19.35 5.17 20.27
C LEU A 183 18.03 5.06 19.48
N CYS A 184 16.99 5.78 19.94
CA CYS A 184 15.83 6.22 19.14
C CYS A 184 16.25 7.23 18.07
N LEU A 185 17.00 6.77 17.07
CA LEU A 185 17.59 7.63 16.07
C LEU A 185 17.14 7.30 14.65
N PRO A 186 17.12 8.28 13.73
CA PRO A 186 17.13 7.96 12.32
C PRO A 186 18.34 7.07 12.02
N LYS A 187 18.18 6.10 11.12
CA LYS A 187 19.05 4.90 10.91
C LYS A 187 20.54 5.19 10.66
N SER A 188 20.93 6.45 10.56
CA SER A 188 22.18 6.95 10.01
C SER A 188 22.98 7.90 10.90
N SER A 189 22.49 8.20 12.10
CA SER A 189 23.28 8.98 13.05
C SER A 189 24.25 8.05 13.77
N ARG A 190 25.53 8.44 13.77
CA ARG A 190 26.58 7.76 14.52
C ARG A 190 26.23 7.72 16.01
N TYR A 191 26.27 6.52 16.61
CA TYR A 191 25.99 6.31 18.03
C TYR A 191 27.09 6.92 18.91
N TYR A 192 26.72 7.77 19.87
CA TYR A 192 27.63 8.26 20.92
C TYR A 192 27.21 7.69 22.28
N ARG A 193 28.14 7.01 22.95
CA ARG A 193 27.93 6.42 24.27
C ARG A 193 27.60 7.54 25.28
N GLY A 194 26.41 7.50 25.89
CA GLY A 194 25.96 8.45 26.92
C GLY A 194 25.05 9.59 26.43
N GLU A 195 24.63 9.61 25.15
CA GLU A 195 23.64 10.57 24.66
C GLU A 195 22.25 10.30 25.26
N LYS A 196 21.64 11.33 25.88
CA LYS A 196 20.29 11.20 26.46
C LYS A 196 19.23 11.17 25.36
N LEU A 197 18.43 10.11 25.37
CA LEU A 197 17.34 9.88 24.41
C LEU A 197 16.21 10.87 24.63
N ASP A 198 15.58 11.24 23.52
CA ASP A 198 14.37 12.03 23.51
C ASP A 198 13.35 11.33 22.62
N PRO A 199 12.44 10.55 23.23
CA PRO A 199 11.43 9.78 22.50
C PRO A 199 10.28 10.68 22.00
N MET A 200 10.35 12.00 22.22
CA MET A 200 9.32 12.92 21.76
C MET A 200 9.29 13.02 20.24
N LEU A 201 8.09 13.13 19.69
CA LEU A 201 7.85 13.35 18.27
C LEU A 201 8.57 14.60 17.76
N ARG A 202 9.11 14.51 16.54
CA ARG A 202 9.80 15.61 15.89
C ARG A 202 9.26 15.82 14.49
N SER A 203 9.36 17.06 14.02
CA SER A 203 9.00 17.44 12.66
C SER A 203 10.10 18.30 12.05
N ILE A 204 10.41 18.09 10.77
CA ILE A 204 11.20 19.03 9.96
C ILE A 204 10.30 19.65 8.91
N LYS A 205 10.63 20.88 8.52
CA LYS A 205 10.03 21.56 7.38
C LYS A 205 11.09 21.95 6.38
N PHE A 206 10.77 21.83 5.09
CA PHE A 206 11.60 22.30 3.99
C PHE A 206 10.73 22.64 2.78
N THR A 207 11.30 23.38 1.84
CA THR A 207 10.64 23.72 0.58
C THR A 207 10.81 22.57 -0.42
N MET A 208 9.71 22.11 -1.00
CA MET A 208 9.70 21.13 -2.08
C MET A 208 10.44 21.71 -3.28
N ALA A 209 11.51 21.04 -3.72
CA ALA A 209 12.22 21.39 -4.94
C ALA A 209 12.92 20.15 -5.49
N PRO A 210 13.05 20.02 -6.83
CA PRO A 210 13.96 19.05 -7.42
C PRO A 210 15.38 19.30 -6.89
N ASN A 211 16.06 18.24 -6.47
CA ASN A 211 17.42 18.35 -5.97
C ASN A 211 18.41 17.82 -7.00
N ARG A 212 19.41 18.64 -7.38
CA ARG A 212 20.44 18.28 -8.36
C ARG A 212 21.27 17.05 -7.96
N HIS A 213 21.33 16.75 -6.66
CA HIS A 213 22.08 15.62 -6.11
C HIS A 213 21.32 14.29 -6.21
N CYS A 214 20.08 14.29 -6.73
CA CYS A 214 19.33 13.06 -6.94
C CYS A 214 19.98 12.15 -7.99
N ASP A 215 20.50 12.71 -9.09
CA ASP A 215 21.13 11.91 -10.13
C ASP A 215 22.43 11.24 -9.66
N GLU A 216 23.05 11.76 -8.59
CA GLU A 216 24.26 11.19 -7.99
C GLU A 216 24.03 9.79 -7.41
N TYR A 217 22.78 9.43 -7.08
CA TYR A 217 22.46 8.06 -6.69
C TYR A 217 22.77 7.03 -7.79
N SER A 218 22.75 7.44 -9.07
CA SER A 218 23.15 6.58 -10.19
C SER A 218 24.63 6.17 -10.14
N ALA A 219 25.50 7.00 -9.56
CA ALA A 219 26.91 6.65 -9.35
C ALA A 219 27.09 5.52 -8.32
N HIS A 220 26.03 5.20 -7.57
CA HIS A 220 25.98 4.13 -6.57
C HIS A 220 25.10 2.95 -7.00
N GLU A 221 24.80 2.82 -8.30
CA GLU A 221 23.95 1.76 -8.86
C GLU A 221 22.51 1.75 -8.30
N LEU A 222 22.07 2.84 -7.66
CA LEU A 222 20.72 3.03 -7.14
C LEU A 222 20.01 4.08 -8.00
N LYS A 223 19.34 3.63 -9.06
CA LYS A 223 18.56 4.54 -9.89
C LYS A 223 17.26 4.93 -9.20
N ILE A 224 16.99 6.23 -9.10
CA ILE A 224 15.69 6.74 -8.66
C ILE A 224 14.68 6.50 -9.78
N ASP A 225 13.60 5.80 -9.44
CA ASP A 225 12.47 5.53 -10.34
C ASP A 225 11.41 6.64 -10.27
N ASP A 226 10.55 6.77 -11.29
CA ASP A 226 9.47 7.77 -11.32
C ASP A 226 8.46 7.57 -10.17
N SER A 227 8.39 6.35 -9.62
CA SER A 227 7.63 6.02 -8.42
C SER A 227 8.28 6.46 -7.10
N MET A 228 9.42 7.15 -7.16
CA MET A 228 10.14 7.71 -6.03
C MET A 228 10.23 9.24 -6.14
N LEU A 229 10.37 9.89 -4.98
CA LEU A 229 10.58 11.33 -4.85
C LEU A 229 11.89 11.57 -4.12
N CYS A 230 12.86 12.14 -4.81
CA CYS A 230 14.10 12.60 -4.18
C CYS A 230 13.99 14.11 -3.97
N VAL A 231 13.73 14.48 -2.71
CA VAL A 231 13.36 15.86 -2.34
C VAL A 231 13.96 16.26 -1.00
N GLY A 232 14.01 17.57 -0.78
CA GLY A 232 14.60 18.15 0.42
C GLY A 232 16.07 18.48 0.25
N PRO A 233 16.68 19.07 1.29
CA PRO A 233 18.03 19.58 1.19
C PRO A 233 19.06 18.45 1.18
N ALA A 234 20.10 18.61 0.36
CA ALA A 234 21.28 17.75 0.40
C ALA A 234 22.27 18.32 1.42
N ARG A 235 22.83 17.49 2.30
CA ARG A 235 23.79 17.99 3.30
C ARG A 235 25.16 18.26 2.72
N VAL A 236 25.41 17.83 1.47
CA VAL A 236 26.58 18.22 0.69
C VAL A 236 26.59 19.72 0.38
N ASP A 237 25.42 20.35 0.21
CA ASP A 237 25.31 21.80 -0.01
C ASP A 237 25.38 22.59 1.30
N ASP A 238 24.67 22.12 2.32
CA ASP A 238 24.71 22.68 3.67
C ASP A 238 24.62 21.56 4.71
N VAL A 239 25.74 21.33 5.40
CA VAL A 239 25.87 20.35 6.49
C VAL A 239 24.82 20.55 7.60
N LEU A 240 24.33 21.78 7.75
CA LEU A 240 23.37 22.16 8.77
C LEU A 240 21.91 22.00 8.34
N SER A 241 21.69 21.50 7.11
CA SER A 241 20.36 21.22 6.57
C SER A 241 19.58 20.26 7.46
N PRO A 242 18.28 20.52 7.69
CA PRO A 242 17.43 19.63 8.46
C PRO A 242 17.29 18.30 7.74
N CYS A 243 17.46 17.22 8.49
CA CYS A 243 17.33 15.88 7.95
C CYS A 243 16.71 14.98 9.03
N MET A 244 15.87 14.04 8.58
CA MET A 244 15.23 13.05 9.44
C MET A 244 15.06 11.72 8.70
N ALA A 245 16.02 10.79 8.84
CA ALA A 245 15.92 9.46 8.23
C ALA A 245 15.08 8.47 9.07
N VAL A 246 13.78 8.74 9.19
CA VAL A 246 12.79 7.90 9.89
C VAL A 246 11.98 7.07 8.88
N PRO A 247 12.16 5.73 8.82
CA PRO A 247 11.41 4.89 7.89
C PRO A 247 9.90 5.03 8.07
N GLY A 248 9.20 5.23 6.95
CA GLY A 248 7.74 5.38 6.90
C GLY A 248 7.22 6.70 7.46
N ALA A 249 8.08 7.69 7.74
CA ALA A 249 7.64 9.03 8.09
C ALA A 249 6.86 9.66 6.93
N PRO A 250 5.65 10.20 7.16
CA PRO A 250 4.89 10.90 6.13
C PRO A 250 5.58 12.20 5.71
N LEU A 251 5.69 12.41 4.41
CA LEU A 251 5.96 13.68 3.77
C LEU A 251 4.61 14.34 3.42
N VAL A 252 4.30 15.44 4.09
CA VAL A 252 3.00 16.13 3.98
C VAL A 252 3.19 17.49 3.36
N VAL A 253 2.38 17.80 2.35
CA VAL A 253 2.32 19.07 1.65
C VAL A 253 0.86 19.51 1.63
N ASP A 254 0.57 20.75 2.04
CA ASP A 254 -0.79 21.32 2.07
C ASP A 254 -1.83 20.42 2.78
N ALA A 255 -1.42 19.84 3.91
CA ALA A 255 -2.22 18.90 4.70
C ALA A 255 -2.59 17.57 3.98
N GLN A 256 -1.88 17.24 2.90
CA GLN A 256 -2.06 15.99 2.15
C GLN A 256 -0.76 15.17 2.12
N LEU A 257 -0.91 13.85 2.12
CA LEU A 257 0.22 12.93 2.06
C LEU A 257 0.79 12.87 0.65
N ALA A 258 1.98 13.44 0.46
CA ALA A 258 2.73 13.45 -0.79
C ALA A 258 3.70 12.28 -0.88
N GLY A 259 4.31 11.88 0.22
CA GLY A 259 5.33 10.82 0.18
C GLY A 259 5.44 10.05 1.48
N MET A 260 6.18 8.96 1.42
CA MET A 260 6.59 8.22 2.61
C MET A 260 8.09 8.02 2.58
N LEU A 261 8.78 8.35 3.66
CA LEU A 261 10.23 8.20 3.68
C LEU A 261 10.63 6.73 3.57
N SER A 262 11.30 6.39 2.47
CA SER A 262 11.69 5.02 2.14
C SER A 262 13.14 4.78 2.52
N TRP A 263 14.09 5.43 1.85
CA TRP A 263 15.52 5.21 2.05
C TRP A 263 16.34 6.49 1.78
N GLY A 264 17.65 6.38 1.93
CA GLY A 264 18.61 7.45 1.61
C GLY A 264 19.97 7.16 2.25
N PHE A 265 21.03 7.83 1.79
CA PHE A 265 22.38 7.70 2.36
C PHE A 265 22.55 8.50 3.64
N GLY A 266 21.62 8.26 4.54
CA GLY A 266 21.70 8.71 5.90
C GLY A 266 21.43 10.18 6.13
N CYS A 267 21.73 10.56 7.36
CA CYS A 267 21.25 11.70 8.09
C CYS A 267 22.12 11.80 9.32
N GLY A 268 23.35 12.22 9.10
CA GLY A 268 24.43 12.16 10.07
C GLY A 268 25.82 12.43 9.49
N TYR A 269 26.01 12.38 8.17
CA TYR A 269 27.30 12.64 7.52
C TYR A 269 27.34 14.01 6.81
N LEU A 270 28.55 14.50 6.58
CA LEU A 270 28.80 15.81 5.98
C LEU A 270 28.43 15.88 4.48
N ARG A 271 28.17 14.73 3.85
CA ARG A 271 27.87 14.60 2.42
C ARG A 271 26.68 13.67 2.16
N ASP A 272 25.66 13.75 3.02
CA ASP A 272 24.42 13.00 2.80
C ASP A 272 23.70 13.55 1.55
N LEU A 273 23.32 12.65 0.64
CA LEU A 273 22.42 12.95 -0.47
C LEU A 273 20.99 13.21 0.05
N PRO A 274 20.10 13.84 -0.74
CA PRO A 274 18.70 14.04 -0.36
C PRO A 274 18.02 12.70 -0.08
N LEU A 275 17.09 12.68 0.87
CA LEU A 275 16.35 11.46 1.18
C LEU A 275 15.35 11.13 0.08
N VAL A 276 15.08 9.83 -0.09
CA VAL A 276 14.19 9.28 -1.11
C VAL A 276 12.91 8.79 -0.47
N TYR A 277 11.79 9.29 -0.96
CA TYR A 277 10.44 8.99 -0.49
C TYR A 277 9.71 8.18 -1.56
N THR A 278 8.81 7.30 -1.15
CA THR A 278 7.84 6.67 -2.05
C THR A 278 6.85 7.72 -2.55
N ASN A 279 6.66 7.83 -3.86
CA ASN A 279 5.77 8.81 -4.49
C ASN A 279 4.29 8.39 -4.35
N ILE A 280 3.50 9.06 -3.52
CA ILE A 280 2.08 8.67 -3.33
C ILE A 280 1.25 8.84 -4.59
N GLU A 281 1.53 9.87 -5.40
CA GLU A 281 0.80 10.14 -6.66
C GLU A 281 0.91 8.94 -7.61
N ALA A 282 2.11 8.36 -7.73
CA ALA A 282 2.37 7.18 -8.55
C ALA A 282 1.57 5.94 -8.10
N TYR A 283 1.24 5.83 -6.81
CA TYR A 283 0.52 4.69 -6.24
C TYR A 283 -0.97 4.96 -5.98
N LEU A 284 -1.52 6.10 -6.39
CA LEU A 284 -2.94 6.43 -6.16
C LEU A 284 -3.89 5.37 -6.71
N ARG A 285 -3.64 4.85 -7.93
CA ARG A 285 -4.48 3.80 -8.52
C ARG A 285 -4.47 2.53 -7.66
N TRP A 286 -3.31 2.15 -7.13
CA TRP A 286 -3.21 1.01 -6.22
C TRP A 286 -3.95 1.30 -4.91
N LEU A 287 -3.70 2.44 -4.28
CA LEU A 287 -4.35 2.83 -3.02
C LEU A 287 -5.88 2.89 -3.14
N ILE A 288 -6.41 3.57 -4.16
CA ILE A 288 -7.86 3.72 -4.42
C ILE A 288 -8.51 2.36 -4.71
N GLY A 289 -7.79 1.42 -5.34
CA GLY A 289 -8.28 0.06 -5.52
C GLY A 289 -8.36 -0.78 -4.24
N HIS A 290 -7.44 -0.58 -3.29
CA HIS A 290 -7.33 -1.42 -2.08
C HIS A 290 -8.09 -0.87 -0.88
N ILE A 291 -8.07 0.44 -0.68
CA ILE A 291 -8.67 1.09 0.49
C ILE A 291 -10.17 0.73 0.65
N PRO A 292 -11.03 0.83 -0.38
CA PRO A 292 -12.45 0.49 -0.26
C PRO A 292 -12.67 -0.98 0.08
N ILE A 293 -11.92 -1.90 -0.55
CA ILE A 293 -12.02 -3.34 -0.29
C ILE A 293 -11.67 -3.63 1.16
N LEU A 294 -10.54 -3.11 1.66
CA LEU A 294 -10.09 -3.30 3.03
C LEU A 294 -11.01 -2.64 4.08
N ARG A 295 -11.67 -1.54 3.72
CA ARG A 295 -12.70 -0.89 4.56
C ARG A 295 -13.97 -1.72 4.66
N ASN A 296 -14.36 -2.43 3.60
CA ASN A 296 -15.56 -3.27 3.55
C ASN A 296 -15.36 -4.65 4.22
N ILE A 297 -14.13 -4.98 4.63
CA ILE A 297 -13.88 -6.15 5.47
C ILE A 297 -14.28 -5.82 6.91
N THR A 298 -15.40 -6.41 7.32
CA THR A 298 -15.96 -6.30 8.66
C THR A 298 -15.01 -6.85 9.71
N LYS A 299 -15.19 -6.40 10.96
CA LYS A 299 -14.37 -6.86 12.08
C LYS A 299 -14.62 -8.35 12.36
N GLU A 300 -15.87 -8.79 12.19
CA GLU A 300 -16.33 -10.16 12.36
C GLU A 300 -15.53 -11.10 11.45
N SER A 301 -15.38 -10.74 10.17
CA SER A 301 -14.60 -11.51 9.18
C SER A 301 -13.10 -11.64 9.52
N LEU A 302 -12.55 -10.79 10.40
CA LEU A 302 -11.14 -10.81 10.81
C LEU A 302 -10.93 -11.44 12.19
N THR A 303 -12.00 -11.91 12.83
CA THR A 303 -11.96 -12.37 14.22
C THR A 303 -11.12 -13.63 14.37
N ASP A 304 -11.21 -14.57 13.43
CA ASP A 304 -10.39 -15.79 13.44
C ASP A 304 -8.90 -15.47 13.31
N LEU A 305 -8.54 -14.60 12.36
CA LEU A 305 -7.16 -14.12 12.19
C LEU A 305 -6.66 -13.40 13.44
N TYR A 306 -7.52 -12.62 14.10
CA TYR A 306 -7.19 -11.93 15.34
C TYR A 306 -6.93 -12.89 16.51
N HIS A 307 -7.80 -13.89 16.69
CA HIS A 307 -7.62 -14.92 17.72
C HIS A 307 -6.37 -15.75 17.47
N ALA A 308 -6.15 -16.20 16.24
CA ALA A 308 -4.92 -16.91 15.87
C ALA A 308 -3.66 -16.05 16.13
N THR A 309 -3.71 -14.75 15.83
CA THR A 309 -2.61 -13.81 16.13
C THR A 309 -2.34 -13.70 17.64
N LYS A 310 -3.39 -13.68 18.47
CA LYS A 310 -3.26 -13.67 19.93
C LYS A 310 -2.71 -14.98 20.47
N VAL A 311 -3.24 -16.11 20.03
CA VAL A 311 -2.79 -17.45 20.45
C VAL A 311 -1.32 -17.61 20.10
N SER A 312 -0.90 -17.27 18.88
CA SER A 312 0.50 -17.33 18.46
C SER A 312 1.43 -16.47 19.35
N LYS A 313 1.00 -15.26 19.74
CA LYS A 313 1.73 -14.43 20.72
C LYS A 313 1.90 -15.12 22.07
N ILE A 314 0.83 -15.73 22.60
CA ILE A 314 0.85 -16.43 23.90
C ILE A 314 1.71 -17.70 23.82
N THR A 315 1.56 -18.51 22.77
CA THR A 315 2.35 -19.72 22.55
C THR A 315 3.83 -19.40 22.45
N LYS A 316 4.21 -18.35 21.71
CA LYS A 316 5.60 -17.88 21.64
C LYS A 316 6.12 -17.47 23.01
N TRP A 317 5.32 -16.72 23.79
CA TRP A 317 5.70 -16.32 25.14
C TRP A 317 5.86 -17.52 26.09
N LEU A 318 4.96 -18.52 26.04
CA LEU A 318 5.04 -19.74 26.85
C LEU A 318 6.30 -20.54 26.52
N HIS A 319 6.59 -20.70 25.23
CA HIS A 319 7.80 -21.37 24.74
C HIS A 319 9.07 -20.66 25.24
N ASP A 320 9.16 -19.34 25.08
CA ASP A 320 10.30 -18.54 25.53
C ASP A 320 10.45 -18.55 27.06
N SER A 321 9.34 -18.68 27.80
CA SER A 321 9.30 -18.72 29.27
C SER A 321 9.58 -20.10 29.87
N ARG A 322 10.04 -21.07 29.06
CA ARG A 322 10.36 -22.47 29.46
C ARG A 322 9.18 -23.30 29.97
N ALA A 323 7.94 -22.89 29.70
CA ALA A 323 6.80 -23.79 29.85
C ALA A 323 6.77 -24.72 28.63
N GLN A 324 7.46 -25.86 28.72
CA GLN A 324 7.31 -26.94 27.74
C GLN A 324 5.94 -27.59 27.93
N TYR A 325 4.93 -27.04 27.25
CA TYR A 325 3.76 -27.84 26.90
C TYR A 325 4.12 -28.63 25.65
N ASP A 326 3.89 -29.94 25.68
CA ASP A 326 3.80 -30.74 24.46
C ASP A 326 2.67 -30.13 23.62
N VAL A 327 3.04 -29.35 22.61
CA VAL A 327 2.10 -28.98 21.55
C VAL A 327 1.64 -30.31 20.96
N PRO A 328 0.34 -30.63 20.94
CA PRO A 328 -0.15 -31.88 20.39
C PRO A 328 0.47 -32.10 19.00
N LYS A 329 1.22 -33.19 18.86
CA LYS A 329 1.88 -33.55 17.61
C LYS A 329 0.83 -33.59 16.49
N ALA A 330 1.10 -32.79 15.47
CA ALA A 330 0.36 -32.68 14.22
C ALA A 330 -1.06 -32.14 14.35
N MET A 331 -1.19 -30.81 14.30
CA MET A 331 -2.19 -30.25 13.39
C MET A 331 -1.86 -30.87 12.02
N ARG A 332 -2.76 -31.72 11.50
CA ARG A 332 -2.53 -32.46 10.26
C ARG A 332 -2.12 -31.47 9.16
N SER A 333 -0.86 -31.52 8.75
CA SER A 333 -0.34 -30.76 7.59
C SER A 333 -0.97 -31.20 6.28
N ASP A 334 -1.67 -32.34 6.29
CA ASP A 334 -2.18 -33.02 5.11
C ASP A 334 -3.65 -32.64 4.82
N MET A 335 -4.23 -31.68 5.55
CA MET A 335 -5.55 -31.13 5.20
C MET A 335 -5.40 -29.87 4.37
N ASP A 336 -6.02 -29.85 3.20
CA ASP A 336 -6.07 -28.69 2.34
C ASP A 336 -6.64 -27.47 3.08
N MET A 337 -5.99 -26.32 2.92
CA MET A 337 -6.44 -25.06 3.52
C MET A 337 -7.85 -24.74 3.01
N GLN A 338 -8.82 -24.72 3.93
CA GLN A 338 -10.19 -24.35 3.60
C GLN A 338 -10.31 -22.83 3.45
N PRO A 339 -11.00 -22.33 2.40
CA PRO A 339 -11.22 -20.90 2.23
C PRO A 339 -12.12 -20.34 3.33
N LEU A 340 -11.69 -19.25 3.96
CA LEU A 340 -12.54 -18.46 4.84
C LEU A 340 -13.38 -17.47 4.01
N ALA A 341 -14.51 -17.00 4.56
CA ALA A 341 -15.32 -15.97 3.91
C ALA A 341 -14.52 -14.68 3.61
N VAL A 342 -13.51 -14.38 4.43
CA VAL A 342 -12.61 -13.24 4.22
C VAL A 342 -11.68 -13.44 3.02
N ASP A 343 -11.33 -14.68 2.67
CA ASP A 343 -10.40 -14.99 1.59
C ASP A 343 -10.95 -14.58 0.22
N TYR A 344 -12.27 -14.68 0.00
CA TYR A 344 -12.92 -14.17 -1.21
C TYR A 344 -12.79 -12.65 -1.35
N LYS A 345 -12.80 -11.91 -0.23
CA LYS A 345 -12.59 -10.45 -0.24
C LYS A 345 -11.12 -10.10 -0.43
N LEU A 346 -10.22 -10.85 0.22
CA LEU A 346 -8.77 -10.64 0.12
C LEU A 346 -8.22 -10.99 -1.26
N ALA A 347 -8.77 -12.01 -1.91
CA ALA A 347 -8.39 -12.38 -3.27
C ALA A 347 -8.61 -11.24 -4.28
N LYS A 348 -9.47 -10.25 -4.00
CA LYS A 348 -9.67 -9.09 -4.89
C LYS A 348 -8.53 -8.07 -4.86
N LEU A 349 -7.68 -8.14 -3.84
CA LEU A 349 -6.52 -7.27 -3.70
C LEU A 349 -5.40 -7.70 -4.67
N ARG A 350 -4.57 -6.73 -5.06
CA ARG A 350 -3.36 -6.91 -5.86
C ARG A 350 -2.12 -6.81 -4.95
N GLY A 351 -1.12 -7.62 -5.22
CA GLY A 351 0.09 -7.69 -4.41
C GLY A 351 0.09 -8.84 -3.40
N GLU A 352 1.09 -8.80 -2.52
CA GLU A 352 1.33 -9.87 -1.56
C GLU A 352 0.59 -9.58 -0.26
N ILE A 353 -0.29 -10.49 0.14
CA ILE A 353 -1.09 -10.37 1.36
C ILE A 353 -0.48 -11.30 2.40
N TYR A 354 -0.06 -10.76 3.54
CA TYR A 354 0.44 -11.53 4.67
C TYR A 354 -0.52 -11.43 5.85
N ASP A 355 -0.83 -12.59 6.42
CA ASP A 355 -1.63 -12.77 7.61
C ASP A 355 -0.94 -13.78 8.53
N ILE A 356 -1.54 -14.11 9.67
CA ILE A 356 -0.90 -15.03 10.62
C ILE A 356 -0.71 -16.45 10.06
N ARG A 357 -1.57 -16.92 9.14
CA ARG A 357 -1.48 -18.27 8.57
C ARG A 357 -0.17 -18.49 7.83
N ASP A 358 0.40 -17.45 7.20
CA ASP A 358 1.72 -17.55 6.55
C ASP A 358 2.85 -17.86 7.54
N PHE A 359 2.65 -17.68 8.84
CA PHE A 359 3.67 -17.90 9.86
C PHE A 359 3.32 -19.07 10.79
N ILE A 360 2.12 -19.65 10.65
CA ILE A 360 1.75 -20.92 11.28
C ILE A 360 2.52 -22.00 10.50
N GLU A 361 3.34 -22.79 11.18
CA GLU A 361 4.24 -23.80 10.57
C GLU A 361 5.36 -23.27 9.64
N ASN A 362 6.06 -22.20 10.01
CA ASN A 362 7.28 -21.73 9.32
C ASN A 362 7.09 -21.42 7.82
N GLY A 363 5.90 -20.99 7.39
CA GLY A 363 5.69 -20.60 5.99
C GLY A 363 5.00 -21.63 5.11
N LYS A 364 4.76 -22.87 5.58
CA LYS A 364 4.15 -23.92 4.73
C LYS A 364 2.82 -23.50 4.12
N PHE A 365 2.00 -22.78 4.87
CA PHE A 365 0.69 -22.32 4.41
C PHE A 365 0.75 -21.16 3.40
N HIS A 366 1.90 -20.51 3.23
CA HIS A 366 2.02 -19.38 2.31
C HIS A 366 1.75 -19.80 0.87
N GLU A 367 2.38 -20.89 0.41
CA GLU A 367 2.20 -21.42 -0.95
C GLU A 367 0.77 -21.88 -1.19
N SER A 368 0.18 -22.63 -0.25
CA SER A 368 -1.20 -23.08 -0.33
C SER A 368 -2.19 -21.91 -0.37
N LYS A 369 -1.94 -20.84 0.40
CA LYS A 369 -2.77 -19.64 0.40
C LYS A 369 -2.68 -18.87 -0.92
N LEU A 370 -1.48 -18.73 -1.47
CA LEU A 370 -1.28 -18.10 -2.78
C LEU A 370 -2.01 -18.87 -3.88
N ALA A 371 -1.90 -20.19 -3.89
CA ALA A 371 -2.63 -21.05 -4.81
C ALA A 371 -4.15 -20.90 -4.65
N LEU A 372 -4.64 -20.84 -3.40
CA LEU A 372 -6.05 -20.60 -3.11
C LEU A 372 -6.55 -19.26 -3.66
N TYR A 373 -5.79 -18.18 -3.49
CA TYR A 373 -6.16 -16.86 -4.00
C TYR A 373 -6.17 -16.81 -5.53
N GLN A 374 -5.22 -17.49 -6.18
CA GLN A 374 -5.22 -17.63 -7.64
C GLN A 374 -6.44 -18.40 -8.13
N LEU A 375 -6.81 -19.50 -7.46
CA LEU A 375 -8.00 -20.28 -7.79
C LEU A 375 -9.27 -19.44 -7.67
N ILE A 376 -9.43 -18.69 -6.56
CA ILE A 376 -10.58 -17.81 -6.36
C ILE A 376 -10.69 -16.78 -7.50
N LYS A 377 -9.57 -16.13 -7.86
CA LYS A 377 -9.52 -15.17 -8.97
C LYS A 377 -9.96 -15.81 -10.29
N GLN A 378 -9.45 -17.00 -10.60
CA GLN A 378 -9.82 -17.72 -11.83
C GLN A 378 -11.31 -18.06 -11.88
N GLN A 379 -11.89 -18.49 -10.75
CA GLN A 379 -13.33 -18.80 -10.68
C GLN A 379 -14.18 -17.54 -10.87
N GLU A 380 -13.81 -16.42 -10.24
CA GLU A 380 -14.52 -15.14 -10.44
C GLU A 380 -14.48 -14.71 -11.91
N HIS A 381 -13.32 -14.81 -12.58
CA HIS A 381 -13.20 -14.51 -14.01
C HIS A 381 -14.08 -15.41 -14.89
N ARG A 382 -14.20 -16.70 -14.54
CA ARG A 382 -15.09 -17.62 -15.26
C ARG A 382 -16.56 -17.26 -15.07
N VAL A 383 -16.96 -16.92 -13.86
CA VAL A 383 -18.34 -16.49 -13.56
C VAL A 383 -18.67 -15.20 -14.31
N GLU A 384 -17.76 -14.23 -14.32
CA GLU A 384 -17.97 -12.98 -15.04
C GLU A 384 -18.04 -13.19 -16.56
N ALA A 385 -17.19 -14.05 -17.12
CA ALA A 385 -17.27 -14.43 -18.53
C ALA A 385 -18.61 -15.09 -18.87
N VAL A 386 -19.13 -15.97 -18.00
CA VAL A 386 -20.45 -16.60 -18.19
C VAL A 386 -21.57 -15.56 -18.09
N LYS A 387 -21.48 -14.59 -17.17
CA LYS A 387 -22.46 -13.49 -17.08
C LYS A 387 -22.42 -12.60 -18.31
N GLU A 388 -21.24 -12.26 -18.83
CA GLU A 388 -21.11 -11.51 -20.07
C GLU A 388 -21.68 -12.28 -21.27
N ILE A 389 -21.47 -13.59 -21.34
CA ILE A 389 -22.12 -14.45 -22.33
C ILE A 389 -23.64 -14.43 -22.16
N GLY A 390 -24.16 -14.54 -20.93
CA GLY A 390 -25.60 -14.47 -20.64
C GLY A 390 -26.23 -13.11 -20.97
N LEU A 391 -25.51 -12.01 -20.74
CA LEU A 391 -25.94 -10.65 -21.09
C LEU A 391 -25.91 -10.43 -22.62
N ARG A 392 -24.91 -10.97 -23.33
CA ARG A 392 -24.85 -10.94 -24.79
C ARG A 392 -25.88 -11.86 -25.44
N ASN A 393 -26.22 -12.96 -24.79
CA ASN A 393 -27.22 -13.93 -25.22
C ASN A 393 -28.61 -13.65 -24.62
N ARG A 394 -28.90 -12.41 -24.18
CA ARG A 394 -30.30 -11.97 -24.05
C ARG A 394 -30.88 -11.91 -25.45
N VAL A 395 -31.33 -13.07 -25.94
CA VAL A 395 -32.12 -13.20 -27.15
C VAL A 395 -33.36 -12.35 -26.92
N GLN A 396 -33.51 -11.28 -27.69
CA GLN A 396 -34.80 -10.65 -27.87
C GLN A 396 -35.66 -11.74 -28.49
N GLY A 397 -36.48 -12.40 -27.68
CA GLY A 397 -37.41 -13.40 -28.16
C GLY A 397 -38.35 -12.69 -29.12
N VAL A 398 -38.11 -12.85 -30.43
CA VAL A 398 -39.06 -12.39 -31.43
C VAL A 398 -40.28 -13.30 -31.25
N PRO A 399 -41.44 -12.76 -30.87
CA PRO A 399 -42.61 -13.61 -30.66
C PRO A 399 -42.88 -14.40 -31.93
N PHE A 400 -43.08 -15.72 -31.78
CA PHE A 400 -43.30 -16.66 -32.89
C PHE A 400 -44.50 -16.28 -33.78
N MET A 401 -45.39 -15.44 -33.26
CA MET A 401 -46.57 -14.92 -33.93
C MET A 401 -46.63 -13.40 -33.75
N SER A 402 -47.07 -12.67 -34.77
CA SER A 402 -47.36 -11.24 -34.61
C SER A 402 -48.52 -11.06 -33.64
N GLU A 403 -48.53 -9.92 -32.93
CA GLU A 403 -49.57 -9.59 -31.95
C GLU A 403 -50.98 -9.60 -32.59
N GLU A 404 -51.09 -9.28 -33.87
CA GLU A 404 -52.32 -9.38 -34.66
C GLU A 404 -52.78 -10.83 -34.84
N THR A 405 -51.84 -11.76 -35.06
CA THR A 405 -52.16 -13.19 -35.22
C THR A 405 -52.56 -13.83 -33.89
N LEU A 406 -51.97 -13.36 -32.78
CA LEU A 406 -52.33 -13.75 -31.43
C LEU A 406 -53.75 -13.28 -31.08
N LYS A 407 -54.04 -11.99 -31.33
CA LYS A 407 -55.38 -11.42 -31.13
C LYS A 407 -56.44 -12.10 -31.99
N ALA A 408 -56.12 -12.44 -33.24
CA ALA A 408 -57.01 -13.19 -34.13
C ALA A 408 -57.29 -14.63 -33.65
N ALA A 409 -56.34 -15.23 -32.92
CA ALA A 409 -56.49 -16.55 -32.30
C ALA A 409 -57.12 -16.51 -30.90
N GLY A 410 -57.48 -15.32 -30.39
CA GLY A 410 -58.08 -15.15 -29.06
C GLY A 410 -57.09 -15.07 -27.91
N PHE A 411 -55.81 -14.79 -28.16
CA PHE A 411 -54.76 -14.70 -27.14
C PHE A 411 -54.07 -13.32 -27.13
N GLY A 412 -53.65 -12.84 -25.96
CA GLY A 412 -52.80 -11.66 -25.77
C GLY A 412 -51.56 -12.00 -24.95
N VAL A 413 -50.57 -11.10 -24.90
CA VAL A 413 -49.34 -11.31 -24.14
C VAL A 413 -49.14 -10.14 -23.17
N SER A 414 -49.04 -10.44 -21.87
CA SER A 414 -48.67 -9.47 -20.83
C SER A 414 -47.47 -10.01 -20.04
N ASN A 415 -46.44 -9.19 -19.84
CA ASN A 415 -45.18 -9.56 -19.17
C ASN A 415 -44.57 -10.90 -19.62
N GLY A 416 -44.65 -11.19 -20.93
CA GLY A 416 -44.10 -12.42 -21.52
C GLY A 416 -44.92 -13.69 -21.27
N THR A 417 -46.13 -13.58 -20.72
CA THR A 417 -47.07 -14.69 -20.50
C THR A 417 -48.25 -14.60 -21.45
N LEU A 418 -48.61 -15.73 -22.07
CA LEU A 418 -49.74 -15.84 -23.00
C LEU A 418 -51.05 -15.98 -22.21
N LEU A 419 -52.00 -15.09 -22.44
CA LEU A 419 -53.31 -15.05 -21.78
C LEU A 419 -54.42 -15.11 -22.83
N GLU A 420 -55.58 -15.65 -22.46
CA GLU A 420 -56.78 -15.55 -23.32
C GLU A 420 -57.24 -14.08 -23.34
N ALA A 421 -57.73 -13.60 -24.49
CA ALA A 421 -57.99 -12.18 -24.74
C ALA A 421 -58.96 -11.55 -23.73
N ASP A 422 -59.86 -12.36 -23.15
CA ASP A 422 -60.83 -11.92 -22.14
C ASP A 422 -60.15 -11.60 -20.80
N ASP A 423 -59.06 -12.28 -20.45
CA ASP A 423 -58.32 -12.09 -19.20
C ASP A 423 -57.37 -10.88 -19.24
N VAL A 424 -56.95 -10.43 -20.44
CA VAL A 424 -56.07 -9.26 -20.60
C VAL A 424 -56.82 -7.96 -20.28
N SER A 425 -58.09 -7.87 -20.70
CA SER A 425 -58.95 -6.69 -20.42
C SER A 425 -59.28 -6.52 -18.93
N SER A 426 -59.28 -7.63 -18.18
CA SER A 426 -59.56 -7.62 -16.75
C SER A 426 -58.35 -7.19 -15.89
N ARG A 427 -57.12 -7.38 -16.38
CA ARG A 427 -55.91 -6.97 -15.66
C ARG A 427 -55.46 -5.55 -15.94
N GLU A 428 -55.70 -5.03 -17.14
CA GLU A 428 -55.45 -3.61 -17.43
C GLU A 428 -56.42 -2.69 -16.66
N ALA A 429 -57.59 -3.19 -16.24
CA ALA A 429 -58.52 -2.45 -15.39
C ALA A 429 -58.18 -2.51 -13.88
N ASP A 430 -57.31 -3.43 -13.46
CA ASP A 430 -56.88 -3.59 -12.06
C ASP A 430 -55.54 -2.88 -11.77
N GLU A 431 -54.84 -2.37 -12.79
CA GLU A 431 -53.58 -1.60 -12.63
C GLU A 431 -53.78 -0.06 -12.59
N ASP A 432 -55.01 0.44 -12.77
CA ASP A 432 -55.32 1.88 -12.81
C ASP A 432 -55.85 2.48 -11.47
N ASP A 433 -55.96 1.70 -10.37
CA ASP A 433 -56.55 2.16 -9.09
C ASP A 433 -55.65 2.04 -7.84
N GLU A 434 -54.36 1.71 -7.97
CA GLU A 434 -53.39 1.78 -6.84
C GLU A 434 -52.12 2.53 -7.27
N ASP A 435 -52.09 3.85 -7.01
CA ASP A 435 -50.94 4.62 -6.46
C ASP A 435 -51.10 6.14 -6.72
N GLU A 436 -52.08 6.78 -6.05
CA GLU A 436 -51.95 8.19 -5.61
C GLU A 436 -51.23 8.17 -4.25
N GLU A 437 -49.90 8.29 -4.22
CA GLU A 437 -49.12 8.95 -3.16
C GLU A 437 -47.62 8.87 -3.53
N ASP A 438 -47.06 10.00 -3.98
CA ASP A 438 -45.66 10.47 -3.82
C ASP A 438 -45.17 11.30 -5.03
N GLU A 439 -45.76 12.48 -5.24
CA GLU A 439 -45.09 13.58 -5.94
C GLU A 439 -44.11 14.27 -4.96
N GLU A 440 -42.80 14.11 -5.16
CA GLU A 440 -41.83 15.23 -5.19
C GLU A 440 -40.39 14.73 -5.44
N ASN A 441 -39.81 15.21 -6.56
CA ASN A 441 -38.39 15.29 -6.94
C ASN A 441 -37.83 14.26 -7.94
N GLU A 442 -38.07 14.47 -9.24
CA GLU A 442 -37.03 14.20 -10.25
C GLU A 442 -37.15 15.05 -11.54
N GLU A 443 -37.33 16.37 -11.41
CA GLU A 443 -37.31 17.29 -12.54
C GLU A 443 -35.93 17.99 -12.69
N VAL A 444 -34.86 17.25 -13.02
CA VAL A 444 -33.58 17.88 -13.46
C VAL A 444 -32.84 17.10 -14.57
N LEU A 445 -33.27 15.90 -14.99
CA LEU A 445 -32.38 15.02 -15.76
C LEU A 445 -32.80 14.60 -17.17
N GLU A 446 -33.64 15.35 -17.89
CA GLU A 446 -33.80 15.14 -19.35
C GLU A 446 -33.85 16.44 -20.18
N ALA A 447 -32.82 17.27 -20.04
CA ALA A 447 -32.52 18.32 -21.01
C ALA A 447 -31.04 18.28 -21.42
N ARG A 448 -30.63 17.19 -22.08
CA ARG A 448 -29.43 17.11 -22.93
C ARG A 448 -29.23 15.66 -23.39
N ILE A 449 -29.83 15.29 -24.52
CA ILE A 449 -29.25 14.47 -25.60
C ILE A 449 -30.31 14.45 -26.72
N THR A 450 -30.36 15.54 -27.49
CA THR A 450 -31.08 15.55 -28.77
C THR A 450 -30.37 16.52 -29.71
N THR A 451 -29.15 16.18 -30.10
CA THR A 451 -28.53 16.66 -31.34
C THR A 451 -27.37 15.73 -31.68
N LEU A 452 -27.60 14.80 -32.59
CA LEU A 452 -26.72 14.52 -33.75
C LEU A 452 -27.28 13.31 -34.51
N SER A 453 -28.15 13.62 -35.47
CA SER A 453 -28.41 12.78 -36.64
C SER A 453 -27.31 13.03 -37.66
N THR A 454 -26.77 11.98 -38.30
CA THR A 454 -26.87 11.72 -39.75
C THR A 454 -25.75 10.80 -40.28
N ALA A 455 -26.13 10.04 -41.31
CA ALA A 455 -25.35 9.30 -42.32
C ALA A 455 -24.91 7.87 -41.95
N VAL A 456 -25.04 6.83 -42.78
CA VAL A 456 -25.48 6.61 -44.18
C VAL A 456 -25.71 5.08 -44.31
N ALA A 457 -26.90 4.65 -44.70
CA ALA A 457 -27.26 3.92 -45.94
C ALA A 457 -26.52 2.60 -46.28
N ASP A 458 -27.37 1.59 -46.51
CA ASP A 458 -27.39 0.60 -47.60
C ASP A 458 -26.91 -0.86 -47.45
N SER A 459 -27.77 -1.71 -48.05
CA SER A 459 -27.59 -3.08 -48.56
C SER A 459 -27.82 -4.32 -47.65
N THR A 460 -29.02 -4.89 -47.79
CA THR A 460 -29.29 -6.35 -47.88
C THR A 460 -28.83 -6.91 -49.26
N PRO A 461 -28.94 -8.21 -49.63
CA PRO A 461 -29.48 -9.40 -48.94
C PRO A 461 -28.64 -10.71 -49.12
N SER A 462 -28.97 -11.79 -48.40
CA SER A 462 -29.40 -13.10 -48.97
C SER A 462 -29.37 -14.28 -47.96
N THR A 463 -30.43 -15.07 -48.09
CA THR A 463 -30.94 -16.28 -47.40
C THR A 463 -30.11 -17.58 -47.65
N PRO A 464 -30.61 -18.80 -47.32
CA PRO A 464 -30.73 -19.48 -46.02
C PRO A 464 -30.12 -20.91 -46.09
N LEU A 465 -30.24 -21.77 -45.06
CA LEU A 465 -30.66 -23.20 -45.16
C LEU A 465 -30.35 -24.07 -43.92
N SER A 466 -31.35 -24.92 -43.64
CA SER A 466 -31.37 -26.29 -43.07
C SER A 466 -30.96 -26.49 -41.61
N ASP A 467 -31.90 -26.85 -40.74
CA ASP A 467 -32.33 -28.24 -40.38
C ASP A 467 -31.23 -28.97 -39.61
N SER A 468 -31.42 -29.44 -38.38
CA SER A 468 -32.37 -30.50 -38.01
C SER A 468 -32.27 -30.78 -36.50
N ASP A 469 -33.44 -30.85 -35.87
CA ASP A 469 -33.99 -31.91 -35.01
C ASP A 469 -33.16 -32.76 -34.03
N GLU A 470 -33.92 -33.14 -32.99
CA GLU A 470 -33.82 -34.26 -32.04
C GLU A 470 -33.09 -34.00 -30.71
N GLU A 471 -33.78 -33.77 -29.58
CA GLU A 471 -34.81 -34.53 -28.85
C GLU A 471 -34.19 -35.41 -27.72
N TYR A 472 -34.49 -34.99 -26.49
CA TYR A 472 -34.63 -35.71 -25.20
C TYR A 472 -33.61 -36.79 -24.77
N GLN A 473 -33.15 -36.71 -23.52
CA GLN A 473 -33.78 -37.44 -22.39
C GLN A 473 -33.04 -37.20 -21.07
N THR A 474 -33.86 -37.03 -20.05
CA THR A 474 -33.59 -36.77 -18.64
C THR A 474 -33.36 -38.02 -17.80
N LEU A 475 -32.85 -37.79 -16.58
CA LEU A 475 -32.96 -38.57 -15.31
C LEU A 475 -31.73 -39.40 -14.89
N PRO A 476 -31.51 -39.67 -13.57
CA PRO A 476 -31.77 -38.85 -12.40
C PRO A 476 -30.64 -38.87 -11.33
N VAL A 477 -30.89 -38.07 -10.30
CA VAL A 477 -30.16 -37.82 -9.04
C VAL A 477 -30.14 -39.03 -8.10
N GLU A 478 -29.00 -39.26 -7.42
CA GLU A 478 -28.98 -39.92 -6.10
C GLU A 478 -28.09 -39.15 -5.12
N THR A 479 -28.73 -38.62 -4.07
CA THR A 479 -28.13 -38.02 -2.87
C THR A 479 -27.89 -39.09 -1.81
N LYS A 480 -26.69 -39.12 -1.21
CA LYS A 480 -26.43 -39.84 0.05
C LYS A 480 -25.79 -38.93 1.09
N THR A 481 -26.61 -38.56 2.08
CA THR A 481 -26.24 -37.93 3.35
C THR A 481 -25.72 -38.98 4.34
N ALA A 482 -24.63 -38.67 5.05
CA ALA A 482 -24.19 -39.42 6.22
C ALA A 482 -23.96 -38.46 7.41
N ARG A 483 -24.73 -38.67 8.49
CA ARG A 483 -24.58 -38.07 9.83
C ARG A 483 -23.60 -38.91 10.65
N ILE A 484 -22.72 -38.27 11.41
CA ILE A 484 -21.94 -38.91 12.48
C ILE A 484 -22.13 -38.12 13.78
N THR A 485 -22.53 -38.85 14.81
CA THR A 485 -22.77 -38.44 16.20
C THR A 485 -21.47 -38.39 17.00
N LEU A 486 -21.30 -37.36 17.84
CA LEU A 486 -20.20 -37.22 18.80
C LEU A 486 -20.62 -37.76 20.17
N GLY A 487 -19.81 -38.68 20.71
CA GLY A 487 -19.88 -39.14 22.11
C GLY A 487 -18.93 -38.35 23.00
N THR A 488 -19.39 -38.11 24.22
CA THR A 488 -18.70 -37.45 25.33
C THR A 488 -17.75 -38.40 26.05
N ASP A 489 -16.54 -37.93 26.38
CA ASP A 489 -15.85 -38.13 27.66
C ASP A 489 -14.76 -37.07 27.83
#